data_AF-A0A7R9HYY7-F1
#
_entry.id   AF-A0A7R9HYY7-F1
#
_cell.length_a   1.000
_cell.length_b   1.000
_cell.length_c   1.000
_cell.angle_alpha   90.00
_cell.angle_beta   90.00
_cell.angle_gamma   90.00
#
_symmetry.space_group_name_H-M   'P 1'
#
loop_
_entity.id
_entity.type
_entity.pdbx_description
1 polymer ?
#
loop_
_entity_poly.entity_id
_entity_poly.type
_entity_poly.pdbx_seq_one_letter_code
_entity_poly.pdbx_strand_id
1 'polypeptide(L)'
;MLTKIVPTFADRGIEGGELFERVIDDDFILTEKSCTVFMRQICEGIEFIHQQNILHLDMKPENILCLTRTGNRIKIIDFGLARKLDPNKKLQVLFGTPEFVAPEIVNFDQIGFGTDMWSVGVICYVLLSGLSPFMGETDIETMANVTIAKYDFDDEVFNEISEDAKDFIKKLLLKDREYVLQTKCVIY
;
A
#
# COMPACT_ATOMS: atom_id res chain seq x y z
N MET A 1 -18.64 2.70 15.68
CA MET A 1 -18.10 1.80 16.74
C MET A 1 -16.61 1.49 16.56
N LEU A 2 -15.93 1.96 15.50
CA LEU A 2 -14.48 1.79 15.27
C LEU A 2 -13.63 3.01 15.66
N THR A 3 -14.27 4.17 15.89
CA THR A 3 -13.66 5.42 16.37
C THR A 3 -13.10 5.38 17.81
N LYS A 4 -13.12 4.22 18.47
CA LYS A 4 -12.58 4.05 19.85
C LYS A 4 -11.35 3.12 19.93
N ILE A 5 -10.94 2.51 18.81
CA ILE A 5 -9.80 1.57 18.81
C ILE A 5 -8.55 2.21 18.17
N VAL A 6 -8.74 3.16 17.25
CA VAL A 6 -7.67 4.00 16.72
C VAL A 6 -7.76 5.35 17.44
N PRO A 7 -6.71 5.83 18.13
CA PRO A 7 -6.76 7.14 18.75
C PRO A 7 -7.06 8.16 17.65
N THR A 8 -8.11 8.96 17.81
CA THR A 8 -8.30 10.19 17.04
C THR A 8 -7.16 11.13 17.42
N PHE A 9 -6.01 10.95 16.77
CA PHE A 9 -4.97 11.95 16.78
C PHE A 9 -5.49 13.09 15.91
N ALA A 10 -5.92 14.18 16.54
CA ALA A 10 -5.91 15.46 15.87
C ALA A 10 -4.50 15.64 15.27
N ASP A 11 -4.41 16.03 14.00
CA ASP A 11 -3.18 16.20 13.19
C ASP A 11 -2.21 17.29 13.70
N ARG A 12 -2.28 17.61 15.00
CA ARG A 12 -1.41 18.57 15.66
C ARG A 12 0.04 18.08 15.58
N GLY A 13 0.85 18.79 14.80
CA GLY A 13 2.29 18.56 14.70
C GLY A 13 2.74 17.67 13.53
N ILE A 14 1.89 17.48 12.51
CA ILE A 14 2.33 16.90 11.23
C ILE A 14 2.69 18.06 10.30
N GLU A 15 3.98 18.26 10.07
CA GLU A 15 4.51 19.36 9.24
C GLU A 15 5.07 18.88 7.90
N GLY A 16 5.24 17.56 7.74
CA GLY A 16 5.94 16.95 6.62
C GLY A 16 5.08 16.63 5.40
N GLY A 17 3.76 16.88 5.45
CA GLY A 17 2.85 16.63 4.33
C GLY A 17 2.70 15.15 3.98
N GLU A 18 2.12 14.90 2.81
CA GLU A 18 1.96 13.55 2.27
C GLU A 18 3.31 12.95 1.86
N LEU A 19 3.46 11.63 2.01
CA LEU A 19 4.71 10.95 1.66
C LEU A 19 5.08 11.19 0.20
N PHE A 20 4.12 11.13 -0.71
CA PHE A 20 4.40 11.27 -2.13
C PHE A 20 4.74 12.70 -2.54
N GLU A 21 4.07 13.71 -1.97
CA GLU A 21 4.45 15.11 -2.14
C GLU A 21 5.87 15.38 -1.66
N ARG A 22 6.27 14.74 -0.54
CA ARG A 22 7.62 14.88 0.00
C ARG A 22 8.68 14.28 -0.92
N VAL A 23 8.46 13.09 -1.47
CA VAL A 23 9.52 12.39 -2.22
C VAL A 23 9.73 12.95 -3.62
N ILE A 24 8.79 13.75 -4.14
CA ILE A 24 8.94 14.49 -5.40
C ILE A 24 9.48 15.91 -5.20
N ASP A 25 9.65 16.36 -3.95
CA ASP A 25 10.21 17.68 -3.64
C ASP A 25 11.69 17.73 -4.04
N ASP A 26 12.10 18.80 -4.74
CA ASP A 26 13.47 19.00 -5.22
C ASP A 26 14.53 18.93 -4.11
N ASP A 27 14.14 19.26 -2.87
CA ASP A 27 15.02 19.21 -1.70
C ASP A 27 15.14 17.80 -1.09
N PHE A 28 14.37 16.82 -1.57
CA PHE A 28 14.37 15.45 -1.07
C PHE A 28 15.03 14.47 -2.05
N ILE A 29 16.18 13.94 -1.65
CA ILE A 29 16.85 12.88 -2.41
C ILE A 29 16.24 11.52 -2.04
N LEU A 30 15.34 11.04 -2.89
CA LEU A 30 14.82 9.68 -2.79
C LEU A 30 15.90 8.67 -3.22
N THR A 31 16.21 7.75 -2.32
CA THR A 31 17.13 6.64 -2.59
C THR A 31 16.42 5.35 -2.22
N GLU A 32 16.82 4.22 -2.80
CA GLU A 32 16.25 2.92 -2.45
C GLU A 32 16.34 2.65 -0.93
N LYS A 33 17.44 3.06 -0.30
CA LYS A 33 17.60 2.99 1.17
C LYS A 33 16.55 3.81 1.93
N SER A 34 16.24 5.01 1.46
CA SER A 34 15.15 5.83 2.02
C SER A 34 13.79 5.14 1.82
N CYS A 35 13.55 4.54 0.64
CA CYS A 35 12.35 3.75 0.36
C CYS A 35 12.22 2.57 1.32
N THR A 36 13.30 1.83 1.60
CA THR A 36 13.30 0.75 2.59
C THR A 36 12.85 1.23 3.98
N VAL A 37 13.30 2.42 4.41
CA VAL A 37 12.91 3.01 5.71
C VAL A 37 11.42 3.34 5.76
N PHE A 38 10.85 3.86 4.67
CA PHE A 38 9.41 4.13 4.57
C PHE A 38 8.61 2.83 4.52
N MET A 39 8.98 1.91 3.63
CA MET A 39 8.30 0.62 3.45
C MET A 39 8.31 -0.22 4.73
N ARG A 40 9.41 -0.19 5.49
CA ARG A 40 9.48 -0.86 6.79
C ARG A 40 8.43 -0.33 7.76
N GLN A 41 8.29 1.00 7.89
CA GLN A 41 7.29 1.59 8.79
C GLN A 41 5.86 1.32 8.31
N ILE A 42 5.61 1.31 7.00
CA ILE A 42 4.32 0.93 6.43
C ILE A 42 4.00 -0.53 6.78
N CYS A 43 4.96 -1.44 6.58
CA CYS A 43 4.84 -2.85 6.93
C CYS A 43 4.59 -3.07 8.42
N GLU A 44 5.34 -2.40 9.29
CA GLU A 44 5.15 -2.45 10.76
C GLU A 44 3.75 -1.94 11.16
N GLY A 45 3.25 -0.88 10.53
CA GLY A 45 1.91 -0.34 10.77
C GLY A 45 0.80 -1.29 10.34
N ILE A 46 0.94 -1.90 9.16
CA ILE A 46 -0.02 -2.88 8.63
C ILE A 46 0.01 -4.18 9.44
N GLU A 47 1.18 -4.67 9.80
CA GLU A 47 1.32 -5.85 10.65
C GLU A 47 0.62 -5.65 11.99
N PHE A 48 0.79 -4.48 12.62
CA PHE A 48 0.16 -4.16 13.90
C PHE A 48 -1.37 -4.25 13.84
N ILE A 49 -2.01 -3.69 12.81
CA ILE A 49 -3.47 -3.75 12.67
C ILE A 49 -3.96 -5.14 12.26
N HIS A 50 -3.19 -5.87 11.45
CA HIS A 50 -3.51 -7.24 11.07
C HIS A 50 -3.47 -8.19 12.27
N GLN A 51 -2.52 -8.02 13.20
CA GLN A 51 -2.46 -8.76 14.47
C GLN A 51 -3.71 -8.55 15.34
N GLN A 52 -4.47 -7.48 15.11
CA GLN A 52 -5.73 -7.18 15.80
C GLN A 52 -6.97 -7.68 15.03
N ASN A 53 -6.75 -8.44 13.94
CA ASN A 53 -7.75 -8.87 12.97
C ASN A 53 -8.49 -7.70 12.32
N ILE A 54 -7.79 -6.59 12.03
CA ILE A 54 -8.34 -5.42 11.34
C ILE A 54 -7.75 -5.34 9.93
N LEU A 55 -8.60 -5.12 8.93
CA LEU A 55 -8.20 -4.72 7.58
C LEU A 55 -8.26 -3.21 7.46
N HIS A 56 -7.30 -2.61 6.75
CA HIS A 56 -7.27 -1.17 6.48
C HIS A 56 -8.21 -0.78 5.32
N LEU A 57 -8.08 -1.48 4.19
CA LEU A 57 -8.88 -1.38 2.96
C LEU A 57 -8.76 -0.08 2.15
N ASP A 58 -8.03 0.92 2.66
CA ASP A 58 -7.76 2.18 1.94
C ASP A 58 -6.27 2.56 1.99
N MET A 59 -5.36 1.61 1.80
CA MET A 59 -3.93 1.93 1.75
C MET A 59 -3.59 2.56 0.41
N LYS A 60 -3.11 3.81 0.46
CA LYS A 60 -2.72 4.60 -0.70
C LYS A 60 -1.76 5.73 -0.28
N PRO A 61 -0.97 6.28 -1.21
CA PRO A 61 -0.09 7.42 -1.00
C PRO A 61 -0.63 8.52 -0.08
N GLU A 62 -1.86 8.97 -0.33
CA GLU A 62 -2.51 10.13 0.31
C GLU A 62 -2.80 9.86 1.79
N ASN A 63 -2.91 8.59 2.18
CA ASN A 63 -3.20 8.17 3.55
C ASN A 63 -1.93 7.95 4.40
N ILE A 64 -0.75 8.34 3.88
CA ILE A 64 0.54 8.21 4.56
C ILE A 64 1.20 9.60 4.67
N LEU A 65 1.32 10.11 5.89
CA LEU A 65 1.93 11.41 6.16
C LEU A 65 3.32 11.29 6.77
N CYS A 66 4.20 12.20 6.38
CA CYS A 66 5.49 12.40 7.03
C CYS A 66 5.35 13.35 8.22
N LEU A 67 5.91 12.97 9.38
CA LEU A 67 5.78 13.78 10.60
C LEU A 67 6.44 15.16 10.49
N THR A 68 7.57 15.23 9.81
CA THR A 68 8.42 16.42 9.70
C THR A 68 8.93 16.53 8.28
N ARG A 69 9.27 17.73 7.79
CA ARG A 69 9.81 17.94 6.43
C ARG A 69 11.19 17.35 6.16
N THR A 70 11.97 17.02 7.19
CA THR A 70 13.35 16.51 7.03
C THR A 70 13.55 15.08 7.54
N GLY A 71 12.67 14.59 8.41
CA GLY A 71 12.73 13.22 8.93
C GLY A 71 11.92 12.21 8.10
N ASN A 72 12.29 10.93 8.23
CA ASN A 72 11.66 9.82 7.51
C ASN A 72 10.56 9.10 8.31
N ARG A 73 10.07 9.71 9.40
CA ARG A 73 9.02 9.10 10.22
C ARG A 73 7.66 9.31 9.58
N ILE A 74 6.89 8.24 9.43
CA ILE A 74 5.55 8.30 8.81
C ILE A 74 4.43 7.96 9.81
N LYS A 75 3.20 8.31 9.43
CA LYS A 75 1.97 7.85 10.04
C LYS A 75 0.96 7.50 8.96
N ILE A 76 0.24 6.41 9.18
CA ILE A 76 -1.00 6.09 8.46
C ILE A 76 -2.13 6.87 9.15
N ILE A 77 -2.94 7.61 8.38
CA ILE A 77 -3.85 8.62 8.96
C ILE A 77 -5.35 8.35 8.74
N ASP A 78 -5.74 7.55 7.74
CA ASP A 78 -7.16 7.34 7.42
C ASP A 78 -7.60 5.88 7.61
N PHE A 79 -8.39 5.64 8.65
CA PHE A 79 -8.98 4.33 8.96
C PHE A 79 -10.48 4.30 8.67
N GLY A 80 -11.00 5.18 7.81
CA GLY A 80 -12.42 5.33 7.52
C GLY A 80 -13.07 4.07 6.95
N LEU A 81 -12.31 3.26 6.18
CA LEU A 81 -12.76 1.97 5.67
C LEU A 81 -12.34 0.78 6.53
N ALA A 82 -11.52 1.00 7.55
CA ALA A 82 -10.93 -0.08 8.34
C ALA A 82 -12.00 -0.84 9.13
N ARG A 83 -11.87 -2.16 9.22
CA ARG A 83 -12.86 -3.01 9.89
C ARG A 83 -12.27 -4.33 10.36
N LYS A 84 -12.89 -4.91 11.38
CA LYS A 84 -12.52 -6.27 11.82
C LYS A 84 -12.90 -7.29 10.76
N LEU A 85 -11.97 -8.20 10.47
CA LEU A 85 -12.23 -9.37 9.65
C LEU A 85 -13.04 -10.38 10.49
N ASP A 86 -14.26 -10.67 10.02
CA ASP A 86 -15.11 -11.73 10.59
C ASP A 86 -15.03 -12.94 9.65
N PRO A 87 -14.35 -14.04 10.04
CA PRO A 87 -14.15 -15.20 9.16
C PRO A 87 -15.47 -15.88 8.75
N ASN A 88 -16.57 -15.58 9.45
CA ASN A 88 -17.89 -16.16 9.16
C ASN A 88 -18.72 -15.30 8.19
N LYS A 89 -18.19 -14.14 7.77
CA LYS A 89 -18.89 -13.24 6.85
C LYS A 89 -18.05 -13.01 5.61
N LYS A 90 -18.67 -13.28 4.46
CA LYS A 90 -18.12 -12.79 3.19
C LYS A 90 -18.23 -11.26 3.18
N LEU A 91 -17.08 -10.61 3.12
CA LEU A 91 -16.97 -9.17 2.96
C LEU A 91 -16.67 -8.90 1.50
N GLN A 92 -17.60 -8.21 0.84
CA GLN A 92 -17.50 -7.75 -0.55
C GLN A 92 -17.81 -6.27 -0.53
N VAL A 93 -16.94 -5.47 -1.13
CA VAL A 93 -17.03 -4.01 -1.13
C VAL A 93 -16.50 -3.49 -2.46
N LEU A 94 -16.98 -2.33 -2.91
CA LEU A 94 -16.40 -1.61 -4.05
C LEU A 94 -16.14 -0.18 -3.59
N PHE A 95 -14.90 0.09 -3.15
CA PHE A 95 -14.42 1.40 -2.72
C PHE A 95 -12.97 1.57 -3.22
N GLY A 96 -12.48 2.80 -3.33
CA GLY A 96 -11.08 3.13 -3.61
C GLY A 96 -10.81 3.68 -5.01
N THR A 97 -9.55 4.08 -5.23
CA THR A 97 -9.03 4.52 -6.52
C THR A 97 -8.57 3.29 -7.33
N PRO A 98 -9.01 3.10 -8.59
CA PRO A 98 -8.89 1.82 -9.31
C PRO A 98 -7.50 1.17 -9.31
N GLU A 99 -6.43 1.96 -9.38
CA GLU A 99 -5.05 1.47 -9.47
C GLU A 99 -4.47 0.88 -8.16
N PHE A 100 -5.04 1.20 -7.00
CA PHE A 100 -4.61 0.69 -5.69
C PHE A 100 -5.48 -0.47 -5.17
N VAL A 101 -6.55 -0.77 -5.89
CA VAL A 101 -7.55 -1.78 -5.52
C VAL A 101 -7.02 -3.17 -5.87
N ALA A 102 -7.20 -4.13 -4.96
CA ALA A 102 -6.78 -5.51 -5.15
C ALA A 102 -7.75 -6.26 -6.11
N PRO A 103 -7.27 -7.27 -6.87
CA PRO A 103 -8.08 -7.98 -7.86
C PRO A 103 -9.34 -8.63 -7.26
N GLU A 104 -9.27 -9.13 -6.02
CA GLU A 104 -10.43 -9.70 -5.32
C GLU A 104 -11.53 -8.68 -5.03
N ILE A 105 -11.20 -7.40 -4.87
CA ILE A 105 -12.21 -6.33 -4.73
C ILE A 105 -12.90 -6.10 -6.07
N VAL A 106 -12.14 -6.03 -7.17
CA VAL A 106 -12.68 -5.81 -8.52
C VAL A 106 -13.60 -6.97 -8.93
N ASN A 107 -13.24 -8.20 -8.58
CA ASN A 107 -14.00 -9.40 -8.89
C ASN A 107 -15.18 -9.67 -7.92
N PHE A 108 -15.37 -8.84 -6.90
CA PHE A 108 -16.31 -9.10 -5.81
C PHE A 108 -16.06 -10.45 -5.10
N ASP A 109 -14.80 -10.85 -4.99
CA ASP A 109 -14.38 -12.03 -4.24
C ASP A 109 -14.23 -11.72 -2.74
N GLN A 110 -13.88 -12.74 -1.96
CA GLN A 110 -13.67 -12.58 -0.52
C GLN A 110 -12.37 -11.81 -0.24
N ILE A 111 -12.48 -10.68 0.44
CA ILE A 111 -11.32 -9.90 0.89
C ILE A 111 -10.69 -10.48 2.16
N GLY A 112 -9.42 -10.15 2.40
CA GLY A 112 -8.67 -10.59 3.57
C GLY A 112 -7.42 -9.74 3.82
N PHE A 113 -6.48 -10.22 4.64
CA PHE A 113 -5.23 -9.50 4.91
C PHE A 113 -4.39 -9.27 3.65
N GLY A 114 -4.52 -10.17 2.66
CA GLY A 114 -3.92 -10.00 1.33
C GLY A 114 -4.39 -8.71 0.65
N THR A 115 -5.60 -8.25 0.89
CA THR A 115 -6.11 -7.04 0.24
C THR A 115 -5.26 -5.82 0.58
N ASP A 116 -4.88 -5.64 1.85
CA ASP A 116 -3.99 -4.54 2.26
C ASP A 116 -2.56 -4.75 1.72
N MET A 117 -2.07 -6.00 1.74
CA MET A 117 -0.73 -6.31 1.28
C MET A 117 -0.57 -6.16 -0.25
N TRP A 118 -1.65 -6.14 -1.02
CA TRP A 118 -1.61 -5.77 -2.44
C TRP A 118 -1.32 -4.27 -2.57
N SER A 119 -2.08 -3.43 -1.85
CA SER A 119 -1.88 -1.98 -1.85
C SER A 119 -0.48 -1.57 -1.35
N VAL A 120 0.11 -2.30 -0.40
CA VAL A 120 1.52 -2.13 0.01
C VAL A 120 2.48 -2.38 -1.16
N GLY A 121 2.20 -3.39 -2.00
CA GLY A 121 2.97 -3.66 -3.21
C GLY A 121 2.88 -2.54 -4.24
N VAL A 122 1.67 -2.01 -4.45
CA VAL A 122 1.45 -0.85 -5.32
C VAL A 122 2.23 0.35 -4.81
N ILE A 123 2.11 0.69 -3.52
CA ILE A 123 2.84 1.80 -2.91
C ILE A 123 4.35 1.62 -3.08
N CYS A 124 4.89 0.41 -2.90
CA CYS A 124 6.32 0.15 -3.09
C CYS A 124 6.76 0.38 -4.54
N TYR A 125 5.95 -0.07 -5.51
CA TYR A 125 6.23 0.14 -6.92
C TYR A 125 6.29 1.65 -7.23
N VAL A 126 5.24 2.39 -6.88
CA VAL A 126 5.17 3.85 -7.14
C VAL A 126 6.28 4.60 -6.39
N LEU A 127 6.61 4.20 -5.16
CA LEU A 127 7.66 4.86 -4.38
C LEU A 127 9.05 4.67 -5.01
N LEU A 128 9.32 3.54 -5.67
CA LEU A 128 10.61 3.29 -6.30
C LEU A 128 10.70 3.91 -7.70
N SER A 129 9.60 3.94 -8.45
CA SER A 129 9.60 4.29 -9.87
C SER A 129 8.96 5.63 -10.21
N GLY A 130 8.07 6.13 -9.36
CA GLY A 130 7.14 7.22 -9.69
C GLY A 130 6.01 6.81 -10.65
N LEU A 131 5.94 5.55 -11.04
CA LEU A 131 4.97 5.01 -12.00
C LEU A 131 3.87 4.22 -11.29
N SER A 132 2.66 4.23 -11.84
CA SER A 132 1.54 3.42 -11.34
C SER A 132 1.50 2.07 -12.09
N PRO A 133 1.64 0.91 -11.40
CA PRO A 133 1.93 -0.37 -12.04
C PRO A 133 0.81 -0.90 -12.94
N PHE A 134 -0.43 -0.46 -12.71
CA PHE A 134 -1.61 -0.97 -13.41
C PHE A 134 -2.30 0.08 -14.26
N MET A 135 -1.82 1.33 -14.26
CA MET A 135 -2.48 2.45 -14.93
C MET A 135 -2.57 2.21 -16.45
N GLY A 136 -3.79 2.20 -16.96
CA GLY A 136 -4.09 2.21 -18.40
C GLY A 136 -4.56 3.57 -18.88
N GLU A 137 -4.92 3.67 -20.15
CA GLU A 137 -5.48 4.90 -20.74
C GLU A 137 -6.89 5.22 -20.23
N THR A 138 -7.59 4.20 -19.70
CA THR A 138 -8.95 4.31 -19.16
C THR A 138 -9.08 3.52 -17.86
N ASP A 139 -10.04 3.91 -17.01
CA ASP A 139 -10.36 3.14 -15.79
C ASP A 139 -10.68 1.67 -16.08
N ILE A 140 -11.29 1.38 -17.24
CA ILE A 140 -11.61 0.02 -17.68
C ILE A 140 -10.33 -0.77 -17.95
N GLU A 141 -9.35 -0.15 -18.61
CA GLU A 141 -8.05 -0.76 -18.87
C GLU A 141 -7.26 -0.95 -17.57
N THR A 142 -7.26 0.05 -16.68
CA THR A 142 -6.63 -0.06 -15.35
C THR A 142 -7.21 -1.23 -14.56
N MET A 143 -8.54 -1.34 -14.47
CA MET A 143 -9.20 -2.46 -13.81
C MET A 143 -8.88 -3.81 -14.48
N ALA A 144 -8.78 -3.84 -15.82
CA ALA A 144 -8.39 -5.04 -16.54
C ALA A 144 -6.97 -5.49 -16.18
N ASN A 145 -6.01 -4.56 -16.15
CA ASN A 145 -4.62 -4.82 -15.73
C ASN A 145 -4.55 -5.33 -14.28
N VAL A 146 -5.27 -4.70 -13.36
CA VAL A 146 -5.39 -5.16 -11.95
C VAL A 146 -5.91 -6.59 -11.89
N THR A 147 -7.01 -6.89 -12.61
CA THR A 147 -7.70 -8.19 -12.57
C THR A 147 -6.83 -9.37 -13.01
N ILE A 148 -5.88 -9.12 -13.91
CA ILE A 148 -4.92 -10.13 -14.40
C ILE A 148 -3.53 -9.97 -13.78
N ALA A 149 -3.35 -9.03 -12.86
CA ALA A 149 -2.06 -8.63 -12.28
C ALA A 149 -0.99 -8.35 -13.36
N LYS A 150 -1.35 -7.59 -14.39
CA LYS A 150 -0.44 -7.20 -15.49
C LYS A 150 0.29 -5.91 -15.15
N TYR A 151 1.57 -6.06 -14.86
CA TYR A 151 2.57 -5.01 -14.67
C TYR A 151 3.94 -5.58 -15.05
N ASP A 152 4.93 -4.72 -15.27
CA ASP A 152 6.31 -5.12 -15.58
C ASP A 152 7.32 -4.15 -14.94
N PHE A 153 8.59 -4.42 -15.18
CA PHE A 153 9.73 -3.61 -14.73
C PHE A 153 10.60 -3.20 -15.93
N ASP A 154 10.01 -3.08 -17.12
CA ASP A 154 10.74 -2.87 -18.37
C ASP A 154 11.13 -1.40 -18.59
N ASP A 155 10.52 -0.46 -17.86
CA ASP A 155 10.88 0.96 -17.87
C ASP A 155 12.32 1.17 -17.36
N GLU A 156 13.05 2.10 -17.98
CA GLU A 156 14.46 2.38 -17.67
C GLU A 156 14.68 2.78 -16.21
N VAL A 157 13.66 3.32 -15.52
CA VAL A 157 13.78 3.65 -14.08
C VAL A 157 14.12 2.43 -13.22
N PHE A 158 13.76 1.23 -13.66
CA PHE A 158 14.01 -0.03 -12.95
C PHE A 158 15.39 -0.62 -13.19
N ASN A 159 16.21 -0.05 -14.07
CA ASN A 159 17.56 -0.53 -14.34
C ASN A 159 18.46 -0.42 -13.10
N GLU A 160 18.28 0.61 -12.30
CA GLU A 160 19.08 0.88 -11.08
C GLU A 160 18.41 0.38 -9.79
N ILE A 161 17.20 -0.16 -9.88
CA ILE A 161 16.47 -0.73 -8.73
C ILE A 161 16.92 -2.17 -8.51
N SER A 162 17.22 -2.53 -7.26
CA SER A 162 17.71 -3.86 -6.92
C SER A 162 16.74 -5.00 -7.27
N GLU A 163 17.29 -6.17 -7.57
CA GLU A 163 16.48 -7.37 -7.83
C GLU A 163 15.68 -7.82 -6.60
N ASP A 164 16.21 -7.60 -5.40
CA ASP A 164 15.47 -7.87 -4.18
C ASP A 164 14.20 -7.00 -4.11
N ALA A 165 14.20 -5.78 -4.70
CA ALA A 165 13.08 -4.83 -4.55
C ALA A 165 11.98 -5.21 -5.50
N LYS A 166 12.38 -5.60 -6.71
CA LYS A 166 11.50 -6.23 -7.69
C LYS A 166 10.92 -7.52 -7.12
N ASP A 167 11.71 -8.36 -6.44
CA ASP A 167 11.23 -9.59 -5.81
C ASP A 167 10.23 -9.33 -4.68
N PHE A 168 10.48 -8.33 -3.83
CA PHE A 168 9.53 -7.90 -2.81
C PHE A 168 8.20 -7.45 -3.42
N ILE A 169 8.22 -6.62 -4.46
CA ILE A 169 7.00 -6.23 -5.19
C ILE A 169 6.31 -7.46 -5.80
N LYS A 170 7.05 -8.37 -6.46
CA LYS A 170 6.50 -9.59 -7.07
C LYS A 170 5.77 -10.47 -6.07
N LYS A 171 6.32 -10.61 -4.86
CA LYS A 171 5.68 -11.36 -3.76
C LYS A 171 4.41 -10.66 -3.26
N LEU A 172 4.31 -9.35 -3.43
CA LEU A 172 3.14 -8.59 -3.03
C LEU A 172 2.05 -8.55 -4.12
N LEU A 173 2.39 -8.34 -5.38
CA LEU A 173 1.42 -8.21 -6.48
C LEU A 173 1.09 -9.57 -7.12
N LEU A 174 0.57 -10.50 -6.31
CA LEU A 174 0.11 -11.82 -6.73
C LEU A 174 -1.41 -11.90 -6.72
N LYS A 175 -2.00 -12.42 -7.80
CA LYS A 175 -3.46 -12.58 -7.95
C LYS A 175 -4.03 -13.65 -7.01
N ASP A 176 -3.45 -14.86 -7.01
CA ASP A 176 -3.98 -15.99 -6.25
C ASP A 176 -3.23 -16.13 -4.92
N ARG A 177 -3.65 -15.34 -3.92
CA ARG A 177 -3.09 -15.35 -2.56
C ARG A 177 -3.80 -16.33 -1.64
N GLU A 178 -4.09 -17.54 -2.13
CA GLU A 178 -4.46 -18.63 -1.23
C GLU A 178 -3.26 -18.93 -0.29
N TYR A 179 -3.32 -18.37 0.93
CA TYR A 179 -2.60 -18.77 2.15
C TYR A 179 -1.14 -18.36 2.39
N VAL A 180 -0.42 -17.67 1.49
CA VAL A 180 1.07 -17.65 1.60
C VAL A 180 1.69 -16.57 2.50
N LEU A 181 0.97 -15.55 2.98
CA LEU A 181 1.54 -14.57 3.93
C LEU A 181 0.62 -14.34 5.13
N GLN A 182 0.62 -15.30 6.06
CA GLN A 182 0.27 -15.00 7.45
C GLN A 182 1.32 -14.02 8.00
N THR A 183 1.00 -12.73 7.94
CA THR A 183 1.47 -11.62 8.80
C THR A 183 2.96 -11.42 9.07
N LYS A 184 3.85 -12.27 8.58
CA LYS A 184 5.27 -11.98 8.52
C LYS A 184 5.47 -11.14 7.28
N CYS A 185 5.38 -9.82 7.44
CA CYS A 185 6.02 -8.93 6.50
C CYS A 185 7.43 -9.47 6.27
N VAL A 186 7.72 -9.87 5.03
CA VAL A 186 9.08 -10.16 4.59
C VAL A 186 9.77 -8.80 4.57
N ILE A 187 10.16 -8.33 5.75
CA ILE A 187 11.01 -7.15 5.85
C ILE A 187 12.38 -7.65 5.41
N TYR A 188 12.75 -7.16 4.23
CA TYR A 188 14.11 -6.95 3.79
C TYR A 188 15.19 -6.88 4.87
#